data_AF-A0A7J2RXB3-F1
#
_entry.id   AF-A0A7J2RXB3-F1
#
_cell.length_a   1.000
_cell.length_b   1.000
_cell.length_c   1.000
_cell.angle_alpha   90.00
_cell.angle_beta   90.00
_cell.angle_gamma   90.00
#
_symmetry.space_group_name_H-M   'P 1'
#
loop_
_entity.id
_entity.type
_entity.pdbx_description
1 polymer ?
#
loop_
_entity_poly.entity_id
_entity_poly.type
_entity_poly.pdbx_seq_one_letter_code
_entity_poly.pdbx_strand_id
1 'polypeptide(L)'
;MKIYQPKPLFIERMRELLGKDFQDYMEILKHEPVRSIRANKLKISPEELKKRLENKGWKISQPFKDNPEIIIVEGKYINDSEKNLLTDKKDVQINNEGGDGDGGGLKQNKKLIGLEPGELGRALEHLLGYYYIQEIASMLPVLALKPKPEEFVLDLAAAPGSKTTQMVAEMQNTGTVIANEISLKRIKILASNVERCGSMNVIITKKEGISLCEKLKKEGFEFDKILVDAPCSGEGTLRSTPITYKMWNINTVKKFSKIQKNMVSSAIEILKPEGEIVYSTCTHAPEENEEVVDFILKNFDNIKIEKISLPIKCRPGITGWDRKKYNKNVIKSCRIYPQDNNTEGFFIAKFRRVK
;
A
#
# COMPACT_ATOMS: atom_id res chain seq x y z
N MET A 1 2.79 -14.86 -18.46
CA MET A 1 3.20 -14.84 -17.04
C MET A 1 3.94 -16.15 -16.78
N LYS A 2 5.17 -16.14 -16.26
CA LYS A 2 5.81 -17.40 -15.83
C LYS A 2 5.03 -17.88 -14.60
N ILE A 3 4.40 -19.04 -14.70
CA ILE A 3 3.65 -19.65 -13.60
C ILE A 3 4.68 -20.27 -12.65
N TYR A 4 4.95 -19.59 -11.54
CA TYR A 4 5.77 -20.16 -10.47
C TYR A 4 4.87 -20.99 -9.57
N GLN A 5 5.25 -22.24 -9.31
CA GLN A 5 4.50 -23.05 -8.35
C GLN A 5 4.89 -22.66 -6.91
N PRO A 6 3.91 -22.44 -6.02
CA PRO A 6 4.20 -22.20 -4.61
C PRO A 6 4.88 -23.42 -3.97
N LYS A 7 5.77 -23.16 -3.01
CA LYS A 7 6.43 -24.23 -2.25
C LYS A 7 5.40 -24.97 -1.37
N PRO A 8 5.51 -26.29 -1.16
CA PRO A 8 4.54 -27.07 -0.38
C PRO A 8 4.26 -26.48 1.02
N LEU A 9 5.31 -26.08 1.75
CA LEU A 9 5.18 -25.47 3.08
C LEU A 9 4.42 -24.13 3.05
N PHE A 10 4.54 -23.34 1.98
CA PHE A 10 3.76 -22.11 1.83
C PHE A 10 2.27 -22.44 1.69
N ILE A 11 1.92 -23.42 0.85
CA ILE A 11 0.53 -23.87 0.63
C ILE A 11 -0.08 -24.36 1.94
N GLU A 12 0.63 -25.21 2.68
CA GLU A 12 0.20 -25.75 3.96
C GLU A 12 -0.14 -24.63 4.95
N ARG A 13 0.77 -23.68 5.11
CA ARG A 13 0.60 -22.53 6.02
C ARG A 13 -0.55 -21.62 5.59
N MET A 14 -0.67 -21.30 4.31
CA MET A 14 -1.78 -20.47 3.84
C MET A 14 -3.13 -21.18 4.01
N ARG A 15 -3.17 -22.51 3.86
CA ARG A 15 -4.38 -23.31 4.12
C ARG A 15 -4.75 -23.30 5.60
N GLU A 16 -3.78 -23.44 6.49
CA GLU A 16 -4.00 -23.31 7.94
C GLU A 16 -4.51 -21.91 8.31
N LEU A 17 -3.88 -20.87 7.76
CA LEU A 17 -4.22 -19.47 8.04
C LEU A 17 -5.62 -19.07 7.56
N LEU A 18 -6.02 -19.53 6.37
CA LEU A 18 -7.26 -19.11 5.71
C LEU A 18 -8.41 -20.09 5.89
N GLY A 19 -8.13 -21.35 6.24
CA GLY A 19 -9.13 -22.40 6.39
C GLY A 19 -9.98 -22.55 5.12
N LYS A 20 -11.29 -22.36 5.26
CA LYS A 20 -12.26 -22.47 4.16
C LYS A 20 -12.05 -21.47 3.02
N ASP A 21 -11.46 -20.30 3.30
CA ASP A 21 -11.27 -19.23 2.31
C ASP A 21 -9.97 -19.40 1.51
N PHE A 22 -9.24 -20.51 1.73
CA PHE A 22 -7.99 -20.80 1.04
C PHE A 22 -8.19 -20.94 -0.48
N GLN A 23 -9.30 -21.53 -0.94
CA GLN A 23 -9.55 -21.71 -2.37
C GLN A 23 -9.80 -20.37 -3.07
N ASP A 24 -10.59 -19.49 -2.46
CA ASP A 24 -10.84 -18.14 -2.98
C ASP A 24 -9.54 -17.33 -3.08
N TYR A 25 -8.66 -17.48 -2.08
CA TYR A 25 -7.32 -16.90 -2.12
C TYR A 25 -6.49 -17.45 -3.29
N MET A 26 -6.48 -18.76 -3.51
CA MET A 26 -5.73 -19.34 -4.64
C MET A 26 -6.30 -18.91 -6.00
N GLU A 27 -7.61 -18.70 -6.10
CA GLU A 27 -8.26 -18.23 -7.32
C GLU A 27 -7.90 -16.78 -7.63
N ILE A 28 -8.02 -15.87 -6.66
CA ILE A 28 -7.73 -14.45 -6.88
C ILE A 28 -6.25 -14.19 -7.23
N LEU A 29 -5.33 -15.07 -6.80
CA LEU A 29 -3.91 -14.97 -7.15
C LEU A 29 -3.62 -15.19 -8.64
N LYS A 30 -4.56 -15.74 -9.40
CA LYS A 30 -4.43 -15.90 -10.87
C LYS A 30 -4.64 -14.60 -11.63
N HIS A 31 -5.13 -13.56 -10.96
CA HIS A 31 -5.48 -12.27 -11.56
C HIS A 31 -4.63 -11.14 -10.98
N GLU A 32 -4.19 -10.22 -11.83
CA GLU A 32 -3.54 -8.97 -11.39
C GLU A 32 -4.51 -8.14 -10.53
N PRO A 33 -4.00 -7.37 -9.55
CA PRO A 33 -4.83 -6.44 -8.79
C PRO A 33 -5.42 -5.37 -9.70
N VAL A 34 -6.53 -4.77 -9.26
CA VAL A 34 -7.07 -3.59 -9.93
C VAL A 34 -5.99 -2.53 -10.06
N ARG A 35 -5.92 -1.88 -11.22
CA ARG A 35 -5.00 -0.77 -11.41
C ARG A 35 -5.57 0.43 -10.69
N SER A 36 -4.76 1.04 -9.83
CA SER A 36 -5.18 2.22 -9.07
C SER A 36 -4.12 3.31 -9.11
N ILE A 37 -4.60 4.54 -8.98
CA ILE A 37 -3.80 5.75 -8.82
C ILE A 37 -4.33 6.50 -7.60
N ARG A 38 -3.44 7.29 -6.98
CA ARG A 38 -3.79 8.24 -5.94
C ARG A 38 -3.67 9.67 -6.49
N ALA A 39 -4.77 10.40 -6.51
CA ALA A 39 -4.76 11.83 -6.82
C ALA A 39 -3.85 12.58 -5.84
N ASN A 40 -3.02 13.46 -6.35
CA ASN A 40 -2.17 14.31 -5.53
C ASN A 40 -2.92 15.61 -5.20
N LYS A 41 -3.56 15.61 -4.02
CA LYS A 41 -4.38 16.73 -3.52
C LYS A 41 -3.62 18.07 -3.41
N LEU A 42 -2.28 18.05 -3.42
CA LEU A 42 -1.47 19.28 -3.44
C LEU A 42 -1.49 20.00 -4.78
N LYS A 43 -1.80 19.29 -5.87
CA LYS A 43 -1.67 19.81 -7.25
C LYS A 43 -2.99 19.84 -8.00
N ILE A 44 -3.93 18.98 -7.64
CA ILE A 44 -5.21 18.84 -8.34
C ILE A 44 -6.24 18.22 -7.40
N SER A 45 -7.52 18.62 -7.53
CA SER A 45 -8.60 17.91 -6.83
C SER A 45 -8.86 16.55 -7.50
N PRO A 46 -9.32 15.54 -6.75
CA PRO A 46 -9.68 14.24 -7.34
C PRO A 46 -10.74 14.35 -8.45
N GLU A 47 -11.71 15.26 -8.31
CA GLU A 47 -12.78 15.48 -9.28
C GLU A 47 -12.26 16.06 -10.59
N GLU A 48 -11.36 17.05 -10.52
CA GLU A 48 -10.75 17.66 -11.70
C GLU A 48 -9.80 16.68 -12.39
N LEU A 49 -9.03 15.90 -11.62
CA LEU A 49 -8.21 14.83 -12.19
C LEU A 49 -9.09 13.81 -12.92
N LYS A 50 -10.19 13.37 -12.30
CA LYS A 50 -11.13 12.43 -12.90
C LYS A 50 -11.64 12.95 -14.24
N LYS A 51 -12.17 14.18 -14.27
CA LYS A 51 -12.67 14.82 -15.49
C LYS A 51 -11.61 14.87 -16.59
N ARG A 52 -10.36 15.20 -16.26
CA ARG A 52 -9.25 15.24 -17.23
C ARG A 52 -8.95 13.87 -17.83
N LEU A 53 -8.91 12.83 -17.00
CA LEU A 53 -8.63 11.46 -17.46
C LEU A 53 -9.80 10.91 -18.31
N GLU A 54 -11.05 11.16 -17.90
CA GLU A 54 -12.24 10.78 -18.67
C GLU A 54 -12.29 11.49 -20.04
N ASN A 55 -11.92 12.76 -20.10
CA ASN A 55 -11.79 13.50 -21.37
C ASN A 55 -10.71 12.90 -22.30
N LYS A 56 -9.72 12.18 -21.75
CA LYS A 56 -8.73 11.40 -22.52
C LYS A 56 -9.20 9.98 -22.86
N GLY A 57 -10.48 9.69 -22.61
CA GLY A 57 -11.12 8.41 -22.87
C GLY A 57 -10.86 7.35 -21.81
N TRP A 58 -10.26 7.68 -20.66
CA TRP A 58 -10.02 6.68 -19.62
C TRP A 58 -11.32 6.35 -18.89
N LYS A 59 -11.56 5.07 -18.65
CA LYS A 59 -12.64 4.60 -17.79
C LYS A 59 -12.09 4.43 -16.37
N ILE A 60 -12.59 5.26 -15.46
CA ILE A 60 -12.14 5.30 -14.08
C ILE A 60 -13.32 5.36 -13.11
N SER A 61 -13.07 4.92 -11.87
CA SER A 61 -14.05 4.96 -10.80
C SER A 61 -13.40 5.41 -9.48
N GLN A 62 -14.19 6.06 -8.63
CA GLN A 62 -13.81 6.51 -7.28
C GLN A 62 -14.63 5.71 -6.27
N PRO A 63 -14.18 4.51 -5.88
CA PRO A 63 -15.00 3.58 -5.09
C PRO A 63 -15.22 4.04 -3.64
N PHE A 64 -14.43 4.99 -3.13
CA PHE A 64 -14.45 5.41 -1.73
C PHE A 64 -14.88 6.86 -1.61
N LYS A 65 -16.12 7.09 -1.15
CA LYS A 65 -16.70 8.44 -1.03
C LYS A 65 -15.91 9.35 -0.10
N ASP A 66 -15.41 8.81 1.01
CA ASP A 66 -14.63 9.57 2.01
C ASP A 66 -13.14 9.68 1.66
N ASN A 67 -12.70 8.99 0.60
CA ASN A 67 -11.34 9.00 0.08
C ASN A 67 -11.34 9.12 -1.46
N PRO A 68 -11.90 10.22 -2.01
CA PRO A 68 -12.06 10.38 -3.45
C PRO A 68 -10.73 10.41 -4.21
N GLU A 69 -9.61 10.67 -3.51
CA GLU A 69 -8.26 10.59 -4.08
C GLU A 69 -7.88 9.20 -4.57
N ILE A 70 -8.55 8.14 -4.10
CA ILE A 70 -8.30 6.77 -4.55
C ILE A 70 -9.12 6.49 -5.80
N ILE A 71 -8.45 6.31 -6.93
CA ILE A 71 -9.08 6.13 -8.24
C ILE A 71 -8.67 4.76 -8.80
N ILE A 72 -9.66 3.97 -9.20
CA ILE A 72 -9.46 2.73 -9.97
C ILE A 72 -9.48 3.08 -11.45
N VAL A 73 -8.56 2.50 -12.21
CA VAL A 73 -8.43 2.66 -13.65
C VAL A 73 -8.78 1.35 -14.34
N GLU A 74 -9.95 1.29 -14.96
CA GLU A 74 -10.49 0.07 -15.57
C GLU A 74 -9.98 -0.15 -16.99
N GLY A 75 -9.68 0.93 -17.71
CA GLY A 75 -9.19 0.86 -19.08
C GLY A 75 -9.32 2.19 -19.80
N LYS A 76 -9.31 2.14 -21.13
CA LYS A 76 -9.45 3.30 -22.00
C LYS A 76 -10.32 2.96 -23.21
N TYR A 77 -11.22 3.88 -23.56
CA TYR A 77 -12.02 3.79 -24.77
C TYR A 77 -11.18 4.22 -25.97
N ILE A 78 -11.19 3.40 -27.02
CA ILE A 78 -10.58 3.71 -28.32
C ILE A 78 -11.64 3.76 -29.42
N ASN A 79 -11.40 4.57 -30.44
CA ASN A 79 -12.25 4.65 -31.63
C ASN A 79 -11.78 3.64 -32.70
N ASP A 80 -12.68 3.22 -33.59
CA ASP A 80 -12.39 2.26 -34.67
C ASP A 80 -11.24 2.70 -35.61
N SER A 81 -11.00 4.01 -35.76
CA SER A 81 -9.89 4.57 -36.55
C SER A 81 -8.50 4.37 -35.92
N GLU A 82 -8.42 4.23 -34.60
CA GLU A 82 -7.17 4.00 -33.86
C GLU A 82 -6.80 2.50 -33.80
N LYS A 83 -7.74 1.62 -34.16
CA LYS A 83 -7.59 0.16 -34.18
C LYS A 83 -6.51 -0.32 -35.15
N ASN A 84 -6.38 0.33 -36.31
CA ASN A 84 -5.41 -0.04 -37.35
C ASN A 84 -3.95 0.23 -36.97
N LEU A 85 -3.69 0.94 -35.87
CA LEU A 85 -2.35 1.18 -35.33
C LEU A 85 -1.95 0.18 -34.22
N LEU A 86 -2.89 -0.62 -33.73
CA LEU A 86 -2.73 -1.51 -32.56
C LEU A 86 -2.74 -3.01 -32.94
N THR A 87 -2.63 -3.36 -34.23
CA THR A 87 -2.82 -4.72 -34.77
C THR A 87 -1.75 -5.76 -34.41
N ASP A 88 -0.96 -5.54 -33.36
CA ASP A 88 -0.07 -6.54 -32.79
C ASP A 88 -0.12 -6.47 -31.27
N LYS A 89 -1.08 -7.18 -30.62
CA LYS A 89 -0.92 -8.00 -29.39
C LYS A 89 -2.16 -8.06 -28.48
N LYS A 90 -2.48 -9.31 -28.10
CA LYS A 90 -3.35 -9.82 -27.01
C LYS A 90 -4.56 -8.97 -26.64
N ASP A 91 -5.67 -9.28 -27.31
CA ASP A 91 -7.02 -8.98 -26.83
C ASP A 91 -7.22 -9.47 -25.39
N VAL A 92 -7.52 -8.53 -24.49
CA VAL A 92 -8.23 -8.84 -23.25
C VAL A 92 -9.71 -8.73 -23.60
N GLN A 93 -10.39 -9.86 -23.76
CA GLN A 93 -11.85 -9.89 -23.87
C GLN A 93 -12.44 -9.53 -22.50
N ILE A 94 -13.01 -8.33 -22.40
CA ILE A 94 -13.95 -7.98 -21.35
C ILE A 94 -15.33 -8.07 -22.00
N ASN A 95 -16.22 -8.90 -21.46
CA ASN A 95 -17.57 -9.11 -21.98
C ASN A 95 -18.34 -7.78 -22.00
N ASN A 96 -18.92 -7.46 -23.16
CA ASN A 96 -19.85 -6.35 -23.32
C ASN A 96 -21.17 -6.72 -22.63
N GLU A 97 -21.54 -6.01 -21.57
CA GLU A 97 -22.96 -5.93 -21.18
C GLU A 97 -23.63 -4.85 -22.03
N GLY A 98 -24.54 -5.31 -22.90
CA GLY A 98 -25.33 -4.47 -23.79
C GLY A 98 -26.39 -3.69 -23.04
N GLY A 99 -26.47 -2.39 -23.31
CA GLY A 99 -27.63 -1.57 -22.97
C GLY A 99 -28.56 -1.48 -24.17
N ASP A 100 -29.72 -2.13 -24.07
CA ASP A 100 -30.87 -1.90 -24.95
C ASP A 100 -31.40 -0.47 -24.73
N GLY A 101 -31.49 0.27 -25.83
CA GLY A 101 -31.90 1.67 -25.83
C GLY A 101 -31.94 2.18 -27.26
N ASP A 102 -33.12 2.05 -27.84
CA ASP A 102 -33.49 2.47 -29.18
C ASP A 102 -33.58 4.01 -29.25
N GLY A 103 -32.92 4.62 -30.23
CA GLY A 103 -32.81 6.07 -30.35
C GLY A 103 -31.68 6.48 -31.30
N GLY A 104 -32.07 6.87 -32.51
CA GLY A 104 -31.18 7.21 -33.62
C GLY A 104 -30.16 8.30 -33.30
N GLY A 105 -28.90 7.88 -33.28
CA GLY A 105 -27.70 8.71 -33.35
C GLY A 105 -26.56 7.79 -33.77
N LEU A 106 -25.66 8.27 -34.65
CA LEU A 106 -24.46 7.54 -35.08
C LEU A 106 -23.64 7.11 -33.84
N LYS A 107 -23.91 5.92 -33.31
CA LYS A 107 -23.16 5.33 -32.18
C LYS A 107 -21.77 4.99 -32.71
N GLN A 108 -20.81 5.88 -32.53
CA GLN A 108 -19.40 5.53 -32.60
C GLN A 108 -19.18 4.40 -31.59
N ASN A 109 -18.94 3.18 -32.09
CA ASN A 109 -18.70 2.01 -31.24
C ASN A 109 -17.35 2.17 -30.53
N LYS A 110 -17.36 2.78 -29.34
CA LYS A 110 -16.18 2.89 -28.49
C LYS A 110 -15.96 1.57 -27.75
N LYS A 111 -14.86 0.88 -28.05
CA LYS A 111 -14.47 -0.36 -27.34
C LYS A 111 -13.58 0.01 -26.15
N LEU A 112 -13.86 -0.57 -24.98
CA LEU A 112 -12.98 -0.46 -23.82
C LEU A 112 -11.83 -1.46 -23.96
N ILE A 113 -10.59 -0.98 -23.87
CA ILE A 113 -9.39 -1.80 -23.84
C ILE A 113 -8.63 -1.61 -22.52
N GLY A 114 -7.86 -2.63 -22.12
CA GLY A 114 -6.91 -2.49 -21.03
C GLY A 114 -5.78 -1.52 -21.40
N LEU A 115 -5.24 -0.78 -20.43
CA LEU A 115 -4.12 0.13 -20.70
C LEU A 115 -2.84 -0.64 -21.06
N GLU A 116 -2.01 -0.02 -21.90
CA GLU A 116 -0.70 -0.57 -22.22
C GLU A 116 0.25 -0.54 -21.00
N PRO A 117 1.24 -1.45 -20.94
CA PRO A 117 2.32 -1.38 -19.96
C PRO A 117 2.96 0.02 -19.94
N GLY A 118 2.97 0.66 -18.78
CA GLY A 118 3.55 1.99 -18.60
C GLY A 118 2.72 3.16 -19.13
N GLU A 119 1.52 2.95 -19.70
CA GLU A 119 0.66 4.05 -20.15
C GLU A 119 0.35 5.05 -19.03
N LEU A 120 0.03 4.55 -17.83
CA LEU A 120 -0.12 5.39 -16.63
C LEU A 120 1.13 6.23 -16.37
N GLY A 121 2.32 5.64 -16.47
CA GLY A 121 3.58 6.31 -16.15
C GLY A 121 3.99 7.37 -17.18
N ARG A 122 3.58 7.20 -18.44
CA ARG A 122 3.87 8.11 -19.57
C ARG A 122 2.87 9.26 -19.70
N ALA A 123 1.73 9.18 -19.03
CA ALA A 123 0.71 10.23 -19.10
C ALA A 123 1.24 11.58 -18.59
N LEU A 124 0.85 12.67 -19.26
CA LEU A 124 1.25 14.03 -18.87
C LEU A 124 0.89 14.33 -17.41
N GLU A 125 -0.30 13.92 -16.96
CA GLU A 125 -0.78 14.07 -15.59
C GLU A 125 0.16 13.41 -14.57
N HIS A 126 0.72 12.23 -14.91
CA HIS A 126 1.70 11.57 -14.07
C HIS A 126 3.01 12.37 -14.03
N LEU A 127 3.50 12.85 -15.16
CA LEU A 127 4.73 13.64 -15.26
C LEU A 127 4.62 14.98 -14.50
N LEU A 128 3.45 15.62 -14.53
CA LEU A 128 3.14 16.83 -13.76
C LEU A 128 2.97 16.56 -12.26
N GLY A 129 2.89 15.28 -11.87
CA GLY A 129 2.70 14.85 -10.49
C GLY A 129 1.27 15.00 -9.97
N TYR A 130 0.28 15.04 -10.87
CA TYR A 130 -1.15 15.10 -10.50
C TYR A 130 -1.65 13.82 -9.85
N TYR A 131 -0.97 12.70 -10.08
CA TYR A 131 -1.21 11.47 -9.35
C TYR A 131 0.05 10.65 -9.16
N TYR A 132 -0.05 9.71 -8.21
CA TYR A 132 0.92 8.66 -7.99
C TYR A 132 0.29 7.30 -8.38
N ILE A 133 1.01 6.46 -9.12
CA ILE A 133 0.56 5.09 -9.39
C ILE A 133 0.81 4.25 -8.13
N GLN A 134 -0.25 3.92 -7.40
CA GLN A 134 -0.16 3.27 -6.11
C GLN A 134 -1.30 2.27 -5.99
N GLU A 135 -0.98 1.07 -5.51
CA GLU A 135 -1.96 0.04 -5.22
C GLU A 135 -2.77 0.41 -3.96
N ILE A 136 -4.07 0.11 -3.93
CA ILE A 136 -5.01 0.55 -2.89
C ILE A 136 -4.54 0.15 -1.49
N ALA A 137 -4.11 -1.09 -1.27
CA ALA A 137 -3.64 -1.55 0.03
C ALA A 137 -2.40 -0.77 0.52
N SER A 138 -1.55 -0.32 -0.41
CA SER A 138 -0.40 0.53 -0.11
C SER A 138 -0.77 1.96 0.32
N MET A 139 -2.02 2.41 0.09
CA MET A 139 -2.52 3.72 0.55
C MET A 139 -3.02 3.68 1.99
N LEU A 140 -3.45 2.52 2.47
CA LEU A 140 -4.17 2.35 3.73
C LEU A 140 -3.36 2.66 5.00
N PRO A 141 -2.04 2.40 5.09
CA PRO A 141 -1.26 2.74 6.28
C PRO A 141 -1.30 4.22 6.60
N VAL A 142 -1.25 5.08 5.58
CA VAL A 142 -1.32 6.52 5.77
C VAL A 142 -2.74 6.96 6.17
N LEU A 143 -3.78 6.30 5.63
CA LEU A 143 -5.16 6.53 6.10
C LEU A 143 -5.39 6.09 7.55
N ALA A 144 -4.67 5.07 8.03
CA ALA A 144 -4.68 4.67 9.42
C ALA A 144 -3.90 5.68 10.31
N LEU A 145 -2.77 6.17 9.81
CA LEU A 145 -1.88 7.08 10.53
C LEU A 145 -2.49 8.48 10.66
N LYS A 146 -3.18 8.97 9.62
CA LYS A 146 -3.85 10.28 9.58
C LYS A 146 -2.93 11.44 10.00
N PRO A 147 -1.78 11.65 9.33
CA PRO A 147 -0.92 12.78 9.63
C PRO A 147 -1.64 14.10 9.38
N LYS A 148 -1.37 15.09 10.23
CA LYS A 148 -2.02 16.41 10.23
C LYS A 148 -1.02 17.51 9.87
N PRO A 149 -1.50 18.66 9.39
CA PRO A 149 -0.68 19.85 9.25
C PRO A 149 0.15 20.16 10.50
N GLU A 150 1.36 20.68 10.29
CA GLU A 150 2.34 21.07 11.33
C GLU A 150 2.94 19.95 12.20
N GLU A 151 2.55 18.68 12.01
CA GLU A 151 3.15 17.57 12.76
C GLU A 151 4.57 17.20 12.27
N PHE A 152 5.34 16.60 13.17
CA PHE A 152 6.64 16.03 12.85
C PHE A 152 6.54 14.51 12.68
N VAL A 153 6.76 14.04 11.45
CA VAL A 153 6.46 12.67 11.02
C VAL A 153 7.71 11.95 10.52
N LEU A 154 7.86 10.66 10.85
CA LEU A 154 8.93 9.81 10.35
C LEU A 154 8.38 8.69 9.46
N ASP A 155 8.90 8.58 8.24
CA ASP A 155 8.76 7.41 7.37
C ASP A 155 10.06 6.60 7.42
N LEU A 156 10.06 5.50 8.18
CA LEU A 156 11.30 4.80 8.53
C LEU A 156 11.90 3.99 7.36
N ALA A 157 11.07 3.63 6.37
CA ALA A 157 11.46 2.85 5.18
C ALA A 157 10.72 3.38 3.93
N ALA A 158 11.08 4.59 3.53
CA ALA A 158 10.26 5.46 2.71
C ALA A 158 10.21 5.12 1.22
N ALA A 159 11.24 4.50 0.64
CA ALA A 159 11.28 4.36 -0.81
C ALA A 159 10.24 3.33 -1.31
N PRO A 160 9.63 3.53 -2.49
CA PRO A 160 9.91 4.57 -3.49
C PRO A 160 9.24 5.94 -3.23
N GLY A 161 8.62 6.16 -2.08
CA GLY A 161 8.03 7.46 -1.68
C GLY A 161 6.52 7.57 -1.88
N SER A 162 5.83 6.48 -2.21
CA SER A 162 4.37 6.52 -2.37
C SER A 162 3.68 6.95 -1.07
N LYS A 163 4.02 6.31 0.06
CA LYS A 163 3.45 6.64 1.38
C LYS A 163 3.96 7.98 1.89
N THR A 164 5.25 8.30 1.70
CA THR A 164 5.83 9.61 2.06
C THR A 164 5.07 10.76 1.39
N THR A 165 4.90 10.72 0.07
CA THR A 165 4.18 11.77 -0.68
C THR A 165 2.70 11.81 -0.33
N GLN A 166 2.12 10.68 0.13
CA GLN A 166 0.75 10.65 0.66
C GLN A 166 0.67 11.44 1.96
N MET A 167 1.57 11.18 2.90
CA MET A 167 1.62 11.89 4.18
C MET A 167 1.79 13.38 3.97
N VAL A 168 2.70 13.78 3.07
CA VAL A 168 2.91 15.19 2.70
C VAL A 168 1.65 15.85 2.14
N ALA A 169 0.87 15.12 1.32
CA ALA A 169 -0.38 15.63 0.79
C ALA A 169 -1.46 15.79 1.88
N GLU A 170 -1.56 14.87 2.83
CA GLU A 170 -2.46 15.01 4.00
C GLU A 170 -2.04 16.16 4.93
N MET A 171 -0.73 16.38 5.07
CA MET A 171 -0.14 17.47 5.85
C MET A 171 -0.14 18.82 5.10
N GLN A 172 -0.65 18.87 3.87
CA GLN A 172 -0.75 20.09 3.06
C GLN A 172 0.59 20.83 2.91
N ASN A 173 1.70 20.09 2.76
CA ASN A 173 3.07 20.64 2.69
C ASN A 173 3.51 21.45 3.94
N THR A 174 2.86 21.27 5.10
CA THR A 174 3.24 21.91 6.38
C THR A 174 3.87 20.92 7.37
N GLY A 175 4.49 21.38 8.45
CA GLY A 175 5.23 20.48 9.35
C GLY A 175 6.49 19.90 8.70
N THR A 176 6.88 18.67 9.05
CA THR A 176 8.05 18.02 8.43
C THR A 176 7.91 16.50 8.40
N VAL A 177 8.29 15.89 7.26
CA VAL A 177 8.41 14.44 7.09
C VAL A 177 9.88 14.05 6.92
N ILE A 178 10.43 13.26 7.83
CA ILE A 178 11.73 12.59 7.62
C ILE A 178 11.48 11.29 6.87
N ALA A 179 12.06 11.15 5.68
CA ALA A 179 11.94 9.98 4.82
C ALA A 179 13.27 9.22 4.76
N ASN A 180 13.35 8.06 5.41
CA ASN A 180 14.58 7.28 5.49
C ASN A 180 14.59 6.10 4.51
N GLU A 181 15.71 5.88 3.83
CA GLU A 181 15.93 4.68 3.02
C GLU A 181 17.42 4.27 3.04
N ILE A 182 17.70 2.99 3.24
CA ILE A 182 19.08 2.49 3.33
C ILE A 182 19.78 2.42 1.96
N SER A 183 19.01 2.13 0.90
CA SER A 183 19.51 1.94 -0.45
C SER A 183 19.64 3.26 -1.20
N LEU A 184 20.88 3.64 -1.53
CA LEU A 184 21.14 4.84 -2.32
C LEU A 184 20.46 4.81 -3.70
N LYS A 185 20.35 3.62 -4.32
CA LYS A 185 19.62 3.46 -5.59
C LYS A 185 18.15 3.82 -5.43
N ARG A 186 17.52 3.39 -4.33
CA ARG A 186 16.10 3.67 -4.05
C ARG A 186 15.87 5.10 -3.57
N ILE A 187 16.85 5.72 -2.91
CA ILE A 187 16.82 7.15 -2.57
C ILE A 187 16.66 8.01 -3.83
N LYS A 188 17.36 7.69 -4.93
CA LYS A 188 17.20 8.45 -6.19
C LYS A 188 15.75 8.43 -6.69
N ILE A 189 15.08 7.28 -6.57
CA ILE A 189 13.67 7.11 -6.94
C ILE A 189 12.76 7.88 -5.98
N LEU A 190 13.03 7.79 -4.66
CA LEU A 190 12.33 8.55 -3.63
C LEU A 190 12.42 10.06 -3.90
N ALA A 191 13.63 10.59 -4.10
CA ALA A 191 13.87 12.00 -4.38
C ALA A 191 13.14 12.47 -5.63
N SER A 192 13.24 11.71 -6.74
CA SER A 192 12.50 12.03 -7.97
C SER A 192 10.98 12.06 -7.77
N ASN A 193 10.44 11.14 -6.96
CA ASN A 193 9.01 11.14 -6.66
C ASN A 193 8.57 12.28 -5.74
N VAL A 194 9.38 12.62 -4.73
CA VAL A 194 9.17 13.77 -3.83
C VAL A 194 9.12 15.07 -4.65
N GLU A 195 10.10 15.27 -5.53
CA GLU A 195 10.17 16.43 -6.42
C GLU A 195 8.99 16.47 -7.40
N ARG A 196 8.73 15.36 -8.11
CA ARG A 196 7.61 15.26 -9.06
C ARG A 196 6.27 15.52 -8.39
N CYS A 197 6.06 15.05 -7.16
CA CYS A 197 4.81 15.28 -6.42
C CYS A 197 4.72 16.70 -5.81
N GLY A 198 5.77 17.51 -5.86
CA GLY A 198 5.79 18.83 -5.23
C GLY A 198 5.74 18.76 -3.71
N SER A 199 6.32 17.71 -3.14
CA SER A 199 6.41 17.51 -1.69
C SER A 199 7.58 18.33 -1.12
N MET A 200 7.28 19.44 -0.46
CA MET A 200 8.26 20.48 -0.11
C MET A 200 8.82 20.34 1.32
N ASN A 201 8.09 19.68 2.22
CA ASN A 201 8.41 19.54 3.64
C ASN A 201 9.09 18.19 3.97
N VAL A 202 9.91 17.65 3.06
CA VAL A 202 10.52 16.32 3.21
C VAL A 202 12.03 16.41 3.40
N ILE A 203 12.55 15.75 4.43
CA ILE A 203 13.99 15.54 4.64
C ILE A 203 14.32 14.09 4.30
N ILE A 204 15.09 13.86 3.25
CA ILE A 204 15.53 12.51 2.87
C ILE A 204 16.82 12.15 3.61
N THR A 205 16.82 11.00 4.28
CA THR A 205 17.99 10.48 5.01
C THR A 205 18.38 9.09 4.50
N LYS A 206 19.68 8.77 4.67
CA LYS A 206 20.24 7.46 4.32
C LYS A 206 20.85 6.80 5.55
N LYS A 207 20.08 5.97 6.24
CA LYS A 207 20.59 5.20 7.38
C LYS A 207 19.83 3.89 7.52
N GLU A 208 20.45 2.92 8.17
CA GLU A 208 19.72 1.75 8.66
C GLU A 208 18.71 2.22 9.71
N GLY A 209 17.48 1.71 9.67
CA GLY A 209 16.33 2.28 10.38
C GLY A 209 16.50 2.25 11.91
N ILE A 210 16.96 1.14 12.48
CA ILE A 210 17.21 1.01 13.92
C ILE A 210 18.28 2.03 14.34
N SER A 211 19.39 2.07 13.59
CA SER A 211 20.48 3.02 13.85
C SER A 211 20.05 4.48 13.70
N LEU A 212 19.11 4.80 12.79
CA LEU A 212 18.55 6.14 12.68
C LEU A 212 17.80 6.52 13.94
N CYS A 213 16.89 5.66 14.40
CA CYS A 213 16.13 5.88 15.63
C CYS A 213 17.04 6.09 16.83
N GLU A 214 18.07 5.26 17.01
CA GLU A 214 19.06 5.43 18.08
C GLU A 214 19.78 6.78 18.03
N LYS A 215 20.13 7.25 16.82
CA LYS A 215 20.75 8.56 16.64
C LYS A 215 19.77 9.68 16.98
N LEU A 216 18.56 9.64 16.43
CA LEU A 216 17.52 10.65 16.69
C LEU A 216 17.20 10.74 18.18
N LYS A 217 17.11 9.60 18.88
CA LYS A 217 16.94 9.55 20.34
C LYS A 217 18.07 10.28 21.08
N LYS A 218 19.33 10.00 20.73
CA LYS A 218 20.50 10.64 21.36
C LYS A 218 20.52 12.15 21.17
N GLU A 219 20.03 12.61 20.02
CA GLU A 219 19.91 14.04 19.69
C GLU A 219 18.62 14.68 20.23
N GLY A 220 17.78 13.93 20.96
CA GLY A 220 16.56 14.46 21.59
C GLY A 220 15.37 14.69 20.66
N PHE A 221 15.34 14.07 19.47
CA PHE A 221 14.19 14.15 18.57
C PHE A 221 13.07 13.20 19.00
N GLU A 222 11.84 13.72 18.99
CA GLU A 222 10.62 12.93 19.17
C GLU A 222 9.59 13.28 18.09
N PHE A 223 8.81 12.30 17.65
CA PHE A 223 7.86 12.43 16.55
C PHE A 223 6.41 12.34 17.03
N ASP A 224 5.55 13.13 16.41
CA ASP A 224 4.09 13.04 16.61
C ASP A 224 3.56 11.73 16.01
N LYS A 225 4.11 11.35 14.85
CA LYS A 225 3.69 10.16 14.11
C LYS A 225 4.85 9.45 13.45
N ILE A 226 4.82 8.12 13.45
CA ILE A 226 5.83 7.29 12.78
C ILE A 226 5.14 6.23 11.93
N LEU A 227 5.55 6.13 10.67
CA LEU A 227 5.21 5.04 9.78
C LEU A 227 6.38 4.04 9.74
N VAL A 228 6.08 2.80 10.11
CA VAL A 228 6.99 1.65 9.99
C VAL A 228 6.40 0.69 8.95
N ASP A 229 6.53 1.05 7.67
CA ASP A 229 6.21 0.14 6.54
C ASP A 229 7.38 -0.82 6.33
N ALA A 230 7.40 -1.89 7.09
CA ALA A 230 8.62 -2.65 7.31
C ALA A 230 8.98 -3.54 6.11
N PRO A 231 10.29 -3.76 5.85
CA PRO A 231 10.71 -4.77 4.88
C PRO A 231 10.15 -6.14 5.31
N CYS A 232 9.52 -6.84 4.36
CA CYS A 232 8.68 -8.00 4.61
C CYS A 232 9.06 -9.18 3.69
N SER A 233 8.59 -10.39 3.99
CA SER A 233 8.75 -11.57 3.10
C SER A 233 7.96 -11.48 1.77
N GLY A 234 6.97 -10.59 1.69
CA GLY A 234 6.29 -10.22 0.45
C GLY A 234 5.12 -11.11 0.04
N GLU A 235 4.63 -12.01 0.90
CA GLU A 235 3.55 -12.96 0.56
C GLU A 235 2.27 -12.27 0.07
N GLY A 236 2.05 -11.01 0.45
CA GLY A 236 0.89 -10.23 0.04
C GLY A 236 0.98 -9.66 -1.37
N THR A 237 2.16 -9.67 -2.03
CA THR A 237 2.37 -9.08 -3.36
C THR A 237 2.40 -10.10 -4.49
N LEU A 238 1.93 -11.33 -4.23
CA LEU A 238 2.05 -12.45 -5.17
C LEU A 238 1.34 -12.21 -6.52
N ARG A 239 0.35 -11.31 -6.55
CA ARG A 239 -0.41 -10.99 -7.77
C ARG A 239 0.41 -10.13 -8.74
N SER A 240 1.07 -9.09 -8.23
CA SER A 240 1.96 -8.23 -9.03
C SER A 240 3.38 -8.77 -9.16
N THR A 241 3.86 -9.54 -8.18
CA THR A 241 5.25 -10.03 -8.10
C THR A 241 5.31 -11.56 -7.92
N PRO A 242 5.00 -12.37 -8.95
CA PRO A 242 4.96 -13.83 -8.83
C PRO A 242 6.30 -14.49 -8.47
N ILE A 243 7.43 -13.79 -8.70
CA ILE A 243 8.77 -14.31 -8.34
C ILE A 243 8.93 -14.53 -6.82
N THR A 244 8.11 -13.85 -6.00
CA THR A 244 8.08 -14.03 -4.56
C THR A 244 7.86 -15.50 -4.17
N TYR A 245 7.07 -16.28 -4.93
CA TYR A 245 6.91 -17.72 -4.69
C TYR A 245 8.24 -18.48 -4.66
N LYS A 246 9.17 -18.15 -5.56
CA LYS A 246 10.48 -18.83 -5.65
C LYS A 246 11.38 -18.43 -4.48
N MET A 247 11.36 -17.15 -4.13
CA MET A 247 12.21 -16.58 -3.08
C MET A 247 11.72 -16.91 -1.66
N TRP A 248 10.43 -17.21 -1.51
CA TRP A 248 9.80 -17.50 -0.24
C TRP A 248 10.50 -18.63 0.51
N ASN A 249 10.81 -18.41 1.79
CA ASN A 249 11.27 -19.45 2.71
C ASN A 249 11.03 -19.01 4.16
N ILE A 250 10.83 -19.99 5.04
CA ILE A 250 10.49 -19.74 6.45
C ILE A 250 11.61 -19.03 7.22
N ASN A 251 12.87 -19.22 6.85
CA ASN A 251 13.99 -18.57 7.51
C ASN A 251 14.01 -17.05 7.22
N THR A 252 13.62 -16.65 6.01
CA THR A 252 13.42 -15.25 5.64
C THR A 252 12.29 -14.61 6.45
N VAL A 253 11.15 -15.30 6.60
CA VAL A 253 10.03 -14.84 7.44
C VAL A 253 10.50 -14.58 8.88
N LYS A 254 11.19 -15.56 9.49
CA LYS A 254 11.74 -15.44 10.85
C LYS A 254 12.77 -14.31 10.97
N LYS A 255 13.64 -14.14 9.96
CA LYS A 255 14.62 -13.06 9.92
C LYS A 255 13.94 -11.70 9.87
N PHE A 256 12.94 -11.51 9.00
CA PHE A 256 12.21 -10.25 8.91
C PHE A 256 11.41 -9.96 10.17
N SER A 257 10.74 -10.95 10.76
CA SER A 257 10.08 -10.80 12.07
C SER A 257 11.01 -10.22 13.14
N LYS A 258 12.24 -10.73 13.25
CA LYS A 258 13.24 -10.20 14.20
C LYS A 258 13.62 -8.74 13.90
N ILE A 259 13.86 -8.40 12.63
CA ILE A 259 14.19 -7.03 12.21
C ILE A 259 13.03 -6.09 12.52
N GLN A 260 11.80 -6.49 12.18
CA GLN A 260 10.57 -5.74 12.37
C GLN A 260 10.32 -5.44 13.85
N LYS A 261 10.44 -6.44 14.74
CA LYS A 261 10.34 -6.24 16.20
C LYS A 261 11.30 -5.14 16.67
N ASN A 262 12.57 -5.21 16.25
CA ASN A 262 13.57 -4.21 16.64
C ASN A 262 13.27 -2.83 16.04
N MET A 263 12.84 -2.75 14.77
CA MET A 263 12.49 -1.48 14.13
C MET A 263 11.33 -0.78 14.85
N VAL A 264 10.25 -1.51 15.20
CA VAL A 264 9.11 -0.93 15.92
C VAL A 264 9.51 -0.54 17.34
N SER A 265 10.28 -1.38 18.05
CA SER A 265 10.84 -1.03 19.36
C SER A 265 11.64 0.26 19.32
N SER A 266 12.56 0.42 18.37
CA SER A 266 13.37 1.64 18.26
C SER A 266 12.54 2.86 17.85
N ALA A 267 11.47 2.69 17.07
CA ALA A 267 10.54 3.76 16.74
C ALA A 267 9.74 4.24 17.97
N ILE A 268 9.34 3.33 18.86
CA ILE A 268 8.63 3.67 20.11
C ILE A 268 9.46 4.62 20.99
N GLU A 269 10.77 4.41 21.04
CA GLU A 269 11.70 5.19 21.89
C GLU A 269 11.84 6.66 21.47
N ILE A 270 11.42 7.02 20.26
CA ILE A 270 11.43 8.39 19.72
C ILE A 270 10.01 8.90 19.43
N LEU A 271 8.99 8.25 20.00
CA LEU A 271 7.60 8.67 19.84
C LEU A 271 7.21 9.61 20.97
N LYS A 272 6.64 10.78 20.68
CA LYS A 272 6.12 11.69 21.70
C LYS A 272 5.03 11.02 22.56
N PRO A 273 4.80 11.48 23.80
CA PRO A 273 3.56 11.16 24.52
C PRO A 273 2.33 11.44 23.66
N GLU A 274 1.35 10.54 23.67
CA GLU A 274 0.15 10.56 22.79
C GLU A 274 0.45 10.43 21.28
N GLY A 275 1.71 10.30 20.89
CA GLY A 275 2.12 10.04 19.52
C GLY A 275 1.67 8.66 19.03
N GLU A 276 1.64 8.50 17.71
CA GLU A 276 1.10 7.31 17.05
C GLU A 276 2.12 6.63 16.14
N ILE A 277 2.09 5.30 16.12
CA ILE A 277 2.84 4.49 15.16
C ILE A 277 1.86 3.69 14.32
N VAL A 278 2.03 3.71 13.00
CA VAL A 278 1.46 2.69 12.13
C VAL A 278 2.55 1.74 11.69
N TYR A 279 2.40 0.48 12.10
CA TYR A 279 3.19 -0.63 11.62
C TYR A 279 2.44 -1.31 10.48
N SER A 280 3.13 -1.57 9.37
CA SER A 280 2.54 -2.30 8.27
C SER A 280 3.50 -3.21 7.54
N THR A 281 2.93 -4.24 6.90
CA THR A 281 3.67 -5.17 6.04
C THR A 281 2.82 -5.58 4.84
N CYS A 282 3.55 -6.03 3.82
CA CYS A 282 3.08 -6.64 2.59
C CYS A 282 3.06 -8.18 2.65
N THR A 283 2.82 -8.78 3.82
CA THR A 283 2.89 -10.25 4.01
C THR A 283 1.71 -10.79 4.81
N HIS A 284 1.43 -12.08 4.65
CA HIS A 284 0.38 -12.78 5.39
C HIS A 284 0.91 -13.51 6.63
N ALA A 285 2.23 -13.74 6.70
CA ALA A 285 2.94 -14.43 7.77
C ALA A 285 2.62 -13.87 9.16
N PRO A 286 1.98 -14.65 10.05
CA PRO A 286 1.69 -14.20 11.42
C PRO A 286 2.93 -13.87 12.25
N GLU A 287 4.08 -14.50 11.95
CA GLU A 287 5.35 -14.21 12.61
C GLU A 287 5.83 -12.77 12.34
N GLU A 288 5.54 -12.24 11.16
CA GLU A 288 5.83 -10.84 10.80
C GLU A 288 4.70 -9.91 11.22
N ASN A 289 3.50 -10.42 11.49
CA ASN A 289 2.33 -9.57 11.76
C ASN A 289 1.98 -9.60 13.26
N GLU A 290 1.07 -10.47 13.68
CA GLU A 290 0.57 -10.50 15.06
C GLU A 290 1.64 -10.85 16.08
N GLU A 291 2.67 -11.63 15.71
CA GLU A 291 3.76 -11.89 16.63
C GLU A 291 4.61 -10.63 16.91
N VAL A 292 4.71 -9.71 15.94
CA VAL A 292 5.34 -8.40 16.15
C VAL A 292 4.45 -7.55 17.06
N VAL A 293 3.14 -7.51 16.79
CA VAL A 293 2.18 -6.78 17.64
C VAL A 293 2.17 -7.32 19.08
N ASP A 294 2.08 -8.63 19.25
CA ASP A 294 2.12 -9.31 20.55
C ASP A 294 3.41 -9.02 21.30
N PHE A 295 4.55 -9.06 20.61
CA PHE A 295 5.84 -8.69 21.19
C PHE A 295 5.83 -7.26 21.72
N ILE A 296 5.32 -6.29 20.95
CA ILE A 296 5.27 -4.89 21.39
C ILE A 296 4.34 -4.73 22.61
N LEU A 297 3.14 -5.31 22.58
CA LEU A 297 2.18 -5.23 23.68
C LEU A 297 2.65 -5.92 24.97
N LYS A 298 3.64 -6.82 24.90
CA LYS A 298 4.22 -7.49 26.08
C LYS A 298 5.43 -6.77 26.66
N ASN A 299 6.11 -5.93 25.86
CA ASN A 299 7.38 -5.31 26.26
C ASN A 299 7.26 -3.80 26.49
N PHE A 300 6.14 -3.17 26.11
CA PHE A 300 5.94 -1.73 26.22
C PHE A 300 4.59 -1.42 26.88
N ASP A 301 4.58 -1.26 28.20
CA ASP A 301 3.35 -1.01 28.99
C ASP A 301 2.69 0.35 28.67
N ASN A 302 3.49 1.31 28.21
CA ASN A 302 3.04 2.63 27.78
C ASN A 302 2.53 2.65 26.33
N ILE A 303 2.44 1.50 25.65
CA ILE A 303 1.97 1.39 24.27
C ILE A 303 0.66 0.59 24.22
N LYS A 304 -0.36 1.19 23.60
CA LYS A 304 -1.65 0.52 23.36
C LYS A 304 -1.91 0.41 21.87
N ILE A 305 -2.49 -0.72 21.46
CA ILE A 305 -3.02 -0.89 20.11
C ILE A 305 -4.43 -0.29 20.00
N GLU A 306 -4.65 0.45 18.93
CA GLU A 306 -5.92 1.07 18.59
C GLU A 306 -6.60 0.33 17.44
N LYS A 307 -7.94 0.32 17.47
CA LYS A 307 -8.72 -0.24 16.37
C LYS A 307 -8.70 0.75 15.20
N ILE A 308 -8.46 0.24 14.00
CA ILE A 308 -8.43 1.03 12.78
C ILE A 308 -9.76 0.84 12.04
N SER A 309 -10.26 1.91 11.43
CA SER A 309 -11.35 1.85 10.45
C SER A 309 -10.79 2.29 9.10
N LEU A 310 -10.91 1.43 8.10
CA LEU A 310 -10.41 1.64 6.74
C LEU A 310 -11.57 1.51 5.74
N PRO A 311 -11.46 2.12 4.55
CA PRO A 311 -12.55 2.13 3.56
C PRO A 311 -12.74 0.77 2.83
N ILE A 312 -12.08 -0.29 3.29
CA ILE A 312 -12.13 -1.63 2.69
C ILE A 312 -12.41 -2.69 3.77
N LYS A 313 -12.76 -3.90 3.35
CA LYS A 313 -12.99 -5.02 4.26
C LYS A 313 -11.67 -5.44 4.90
N CYS A 314 -11.58 -5.29 6.21
CA CYS A 314 -10.46 -5.75 7.03
C CYS A 314 -10.91 -6.90 7.92
N ARG A 315 -10.11 -7.97 7.97
CA ARG A 315 -10.26 -9.04 8.95
C ARG A 315 -9.47 -8.70 10.21
N PRO A 316 -9.92 -9.10 11.41
CA PRO A 316 -9.13 -8.93 12.63
C PRO A 316 -7.85 -9.76 12.57
N GLY A 317 -6.82 -9.32 13.30
CA GLY A 317 -5.64 -10.13 13.54
C GLY A 317 -5.95 -11.45 14.25
N ILE A 318 -5.15 -12.48 14.02
CA ILE A 318 -5.33 -13.80 14.63
C ILE A 318 -4.73 -13.85 16.03
N THR A 319 -5.38 -14.56 16.96
CA THR A 319 -4.95 -14.61 18.38
C THR A 319 -3.97 -15.74 18.70
N GLY A 320 -3.53 -16.49 17.70
CA GLY A 320 -2.54 -17.55 17.87
C GLY A 320 -2.12 -18.17 16.54
N TRP A 321 -0.90 -18.69 16.53
CA TRP A 321 -0.27 -19.28 15.36
C TRP A 321 0.87 -20.21 15.80
N ASP A 322 1.05 -21.34 15.12
CA ASP A 322 2.14 -22.29 15.39
C ASP A 322 2.31 -22.60 16.89
N ARG A 323 1.20 -23.00 17.54
CA ARG A 323 1.09 -23.30 18.99
C ARG A 323 1.36 -22.12 19.93
N LYS A 324 1.65 -20.92 19.43
CA LYS A 324 1.76 -19.69 20.24
C LYS A 324 0.40 -19.04 20.40
N LYS A 325 0.12 -18.53 21.60
CA LYS A 325 -1.02 -17.66 21.88
C LYS A 325 -0.54 -16.21 21.96
N TYR A 326 -1.27 -15.32 21.31
CA TYR A 326 -1.00 -13.89 21.28
C TYR A 326 -1.95 -13.12 22.21
N ASN A 327 -1.58 -11.89 22.56
CA ASN A 327 -2.41 -10.96 23.31
C ASN A 327 -3.77 -10.80 22.62
N LYS A 328 -4.88 -10.86 23.38
CA LYS A 328 -6.23 -10.75 22.80
C LYS A 328 -6.45 -9.44 22.03
N ASN A 329 -5.72 -8.37 22.36
CA ASN A 329 -5.83 -7.10 21.67
C ASN A 329 -5.26 -7.10 20.23
N VAL A 330 -4.52 -8.13 19.80
CA VAL A 330 -4.04 -8.24 18.40
C VAL A 330 -5.18 -8.22 17.39
N ILE A 331 -6.41 -8.60 17.79
CA ILE A 331 -7.62 -8.53 16.96
C ILE A 331 -7.94 -7.11 16.46
N LYS A 332 -7.38 -6.07 17.10
CA LYS A 332 -7.54 -4.66 16.69
C LYS A 332 -6.72 -4.30 15.45
N SER A 333 -5.75 -5.13 15.07
CA SER A 333 -5.04 -5.01 13.80
C SER A 333 -5.92 -5.42 12.62
N CYS A 334 -5.55 -4.96 11.43
CA CYS A 334 -6.28 -5.18 10.20
C CYS A 334 -5.47 -6.06 9.24
N ARG A 335 -5.99 -7.26 8.96
CA ARG A 335 -5.56 -8.11 7.84
C ARG A 335 -6.37 -7.77 6.60
N ILE A 336 -5.66 -7.60 5.50
CA ILE A 336 -6.24 -7.32 4.19
C ILE A 336 -5.87 -8.48 3.29
N TYR A 337 -6.90 -9.11 2.73
CA TYR A 337 -6.76 -10.25 1.85
C TYR A 337 -7.26 -9.90 0.45
N PRO A 338 -6.56 -10.38 -0.61
CA PRO A 338 -6.95 -10.09 -1.98
C PRO A 338 -8.39 -10.51 -2.33
N GLN A 339 -8.83 -11.69 -1.88
CA GLN A 339 -10.15 -12.23 -2.20
C GLN A 339 -11.31 -11.43 -1.59
N ASP A 340 -11.03 -10.63 -0.55
CA ASP A 340 -12.04 -9.80 0.09
C ASP A 340 -12.23 -8.44 -0.60
N ASN A 341 -11.20 -7.93 -1.29
CA ASN A 341 -11.14 -6.52 -1.71
C ASN A 341 -10.66 -6.30 -3.16
N ASN A 342 -10.23 -7.35 -3.84
CA ASN A 342 -9.51 -7.27 -5.12
C ASN A 342 -8.24 -6.40 -5.09
N THR A 343 -7.60 -6.28 -3.91
CA THR A 343 -6.33 -5.58 -3.69
C THR A 343 -5.16 -6.56 -3.54
N GLU A 344 -3.95 -6.07 -3.31
CA GLU A 344 -2.89 -6.89 -2.74
C GLU A 344 -3.17 -7.25 -1.27
N GLY A 345 -2.43 -8.23 -0.77
CA GLY A 345 -2.44 -8.65 0.62
C GLY A 345 -1.61 -7.72 1.51
N PHE A 346 -2.12 -7.41 2.69
CA PHE A 346 -1.49 -6.43 3.57
C PHE A 346 -1.86 -6.62 5.05
N PHE A 347 -1.06 -6.04 5.95
CA PHE A 347 -1.33 -6.02 7.37
C PHE A 347 -1.03 -4.64 7.96
N ILE A 348 -1.89 -4.16 8.86
CA ILE A 348 -1.77 -2.84 9.49
C ILE A 348 -2.11 -2.93 10.98
N ALA A 349 -1.23 -2.40 11.83
CA ALA A 349 -1.47 -2.21 13.25
C ALA A 349 -1.15 -0.76 13.63
N LYS A 350 -2.02 -0.15 14.44
CA LYS A 350 -1.85 1.22 14.93
C LYS A 350 -1.62 1.20 16.43
N PHE A 351 -0.53 1.81 16.85
CA PHE A 351 -0.16 1.97 18.25
C PHE A 351 -0.24 3.44 18.65
N ARG A 352 -0.55 3.68 19.93
CA ARG A 352 -0.44 4.99 20.57
C ARG A 352 0.34 4.86 21.86
N ARG A 353 1.25 5.80 22.10
CA ARG A 353 1.89 5.97 23.41
C ARG A 353 0.95 6.69 24.34
N VAL A 354 0.60 6.07 25.46
CA VAL A 354 -0.19 6.74 26.50
C VAL A 354 0.69 7.67 27.32
N LYS A 355 0.10 8.78 27.80
CA LYS A 355 0.72 9.72 28.75
C LYS A 355 1.38 9.05 29.95
#